data_AF-A0A386PMT2-F1
#
_entry.id   AF-A0A386PMT2-F1
#
_cell.length_a   1.000
_cell.length_b   1.000
_cell.length_c   1.000
_cell.angle_alpha   90.00
_cell.angle_beta   90.00
_cell.angle_gamma   90.00
#
_symmetry.space_group_name_H-M   'P 1'
#
loop_
_entity.id
_entity.type
_entity.pdbx_description
1 polymer ?
#
loop_
_entity_poly.entity_id
_entity_poly.type
_entity_poly.pdbx_seq_one_letter_code
_entity_poly.pdbx_strand_id
1 'polypeptide(L)'
;MNNIRFKPKLNIKTILSPLLTTLILALICCSVADDTTIQESYNDIKDDSLKIMQYSSSEELSEEFKQKLFDSGISFLGSDNIVSSIKNTHPKFTTEDSEFKSLFDKLNGEFKEEFIDKKFKIEKIKLEAEEAIKQIPDTQIIKEELEHYLGKAYRGFYLSLADCMYDSVFTKKTSKEKLDDFFKGIPDVNGFSFSFFLKHMNATKKRAILIKKCMAKGIFRSPIGSCDQRAEKRYPYPILEPAVKMEP
;
A
#
# COMPACT_ATOMS: atom_id res chain seq x y z
N MET A 1 69.05 14.56 16.77
CA MET A 1 68.46 13.23 16.57
C MET A 1 67.49 12.98 17.72
N ASN A 2 66.17 13.16 17.51
CA ASN A 2 65.16 12.93 18.55
C ASN A 2 64.29 11.73 18.15
N ASN A 3 64.41 10.64 18.91
CA ASN A 3 63.52 9.49 18.86
C ASN A 3 62.19 9.86 19.52
N ILE A 4 61.17 10.14 18.72
CA ILE A 4 59.79 10.27 19.20
C ILE A 4 59.21 8.86 19.37
N ARG A 5 59.12 8.40 20.63
CA ARG A 5 58.26 7.27 21.01
C ARG A 5 56.80 7.72 20.92
N PHE A 6 56.09 7.23 19.90
CA PHE A 6 54.63 7.29 19.88
C PHE A 6 54.07 6.30 20.91
N LYS A 7 53.53 6.81 22.02
CA LYS A 7 52.57 6.08 22.87
C LYS A 7 51.17 6.53 22.45
N PRO A 8 50.38 5.72 21.74
CA PRO A 8 48.98 6.06 21.51
C PRO A 8 48.24 5.99 22.85
N LYS A 9 47.75 7.14 23.34
CA LYS A 9 46.73 7.17 24.39
C LYS A 9 45.43 6.68 23.77
N LEU A 10 45.16 5.38 23.89
CA LEU A 10 43.88 4.80 23.52
C LEU A 10 42.83 5.21 24.56
N ASN A 11 41.90 6.06 24.14
CA ASN A 11 40.80 6.52 24.97
C ASN A 11 39.71 5.42 24.96
N ILE A 12 39.62 4.64 26.04
CA ILE A 12 38.83 3.41 26.15
C ILE A 12 37.33 3.63 25.85
N LYS A 13 36.80 4.84 26.07
CA LYS A 13 35.40 5.19 25.78
C LYS A 13 35.06 5.30 24.29
N THR A 14 36.04 5.50 23.39
CA THR A 14 35.78 5.74 21.96
C THR A 14 35.80 4.45 21.13
N ILE A 15 36.35 3.35 21.68
CA ILE A 15 36.54 2.08 20.95
C ILE A 15 35.52 1.03 21.37
N LEU A 16 35.02 1.07 22.61
CA LEU A 16 34.02 0.12 23.08
C LEU A 16 32.61 0.37 22.51
N SER A 17 32.24 1.61 22.18
CA SER A 17 30.91 1.90 21.62
C SER A 17 30.72 1.33 20.21
N PRO A 18 31.64 1.50 19.25
CA PRO A 18 31.46 0.92 17.92
C PRO A 18 31.56 -0.60 17.96
N LEU A 19 32.49 -1.18 18.74
CA LEU A 19 32.64 -2.64 18.89
C LEU A 19 31.41 -3.30 19.50
N LEU A 20 30.72 -2.67 20.46
CA LEU A 20 29.48 -3.21 21.02
C LEU A 20 28.33 -3.15 20.01
N THR A 21 28.22 -2.08 19.22
CA THR A 21 27.22 -2.01 18.12
C THR A 21 27.52 -2.98 16.98
N THR A 22 28.78 -3.20 16.60
CA THR A 22 29.11 -4.26 15.64
C THR A 22 28.92 -5.65 16.23
N LEU A 23 29.11 -5.86 17.53
CA LEU A 23 28.79 -7.14 18.17
C LEU A 23 27.28 -7.39 18.24
N ILE A 24 26.46 -6.35 18.47
CA ILE A 24 24.99 -6.45 18.46
C ILE A 24 24.46 -6.63 17.04
N LEU A 25 25.01 -5.95 16.04
CA LEU A 25 24.67 -6.18 14.62
C LEU A 25 25.15 -7.56 14.13
N ALA A 26 26.32 -8.02 14.57
CA ALA A 26 26.79 -9.38 14.29
C ALA A 26 25.97 -10.43 15.07
N LEU A 27 25.48 -10.13 16.27
CA LEU A 27 24.55 -11.00 17.00
C LEU A 27 23.20 -11.02 16.30
N ILE A 28 22.66 -9.92 15.77
CA ILE A 28 21.41 -9.92 14.98
C ILE A 28 21.61 -10.65 13.63
N CYS A 29 22.80 -10.58 13.02
CA CYS A 29 23.12 -11.32 11.79
C CYS A 29 23.51 -12.79 12.02
N CYS A 30 23.95 -13.17 13.22
CA CYS A 30 24.37 -14.54 13.58
C CYS A 30 23.41 -15.26 14.54
N SER A 31 22.39 -14.57 15.08
CA SER A 31 21.30 -15.15 15.86
C SER A 31 20.03 -15.38 15.05
N VAL A 32 20.07 -15.18 13.72
CA VAL A 32 19.13 -15.85 12.82
C VAL A 32 19.66 -17.26 12.60
N ALA A 33 19.76 -18.01 13.70
CA ALA A 33 19.86 -19.45 13.65
C ALA A 33 18.43 -19.97 13.88
N ASP A 34 17.97 -20.65 12.84
CA ASP A 34 16.91 -21.65 12.85
C ASP A 34 15.50 -21.15 13.16
N ASP A 35 14.95 -20.40 12.22
CA ASP A 35 13.54 -20.58 11.88
C ASP A 35 13.40 -20.55 10.36
N THR A 36 13.71 -21.68 9.72
CA THR A 36 13.55 -21.91 8.27
C THR A 36 12.17 -21.46 7.78
N THR A 37 11.16 -21.56 8.64
CA THR A 37 9.78 -21.12 8.43
C THR A 37 9.62 -19.61 8.21
N ILE A 38 10.41 -18.78 8.90
CA ILE A 38 10.35 -17.31 8.80
C ILE A 38 11.11 -16.82 7.55
N GLN A 39 12.19 -17.52 7.21
CA GLN A 39 13.02 -17.18 6.06
C GLN A 39 12.35 -17.59 4.73
N GLU A 40 11.64 -18.72 4.70
CA GLU A 40 10.78 -19.12 3.59
C GLU A 40 9.63 -18.13 3.40
N SER A 41 8.91 -17.77 4.46
CA SER A 41 7.82 -16.78 4.38
C SER A 41 8.28 -15.40 3.89
N TYR A 42 9.47 -14.95 4.30
CA TYR A 42 10.03 -13.67 3.85
C TYR A 42 10.50 -13.71 2.38
N ASN A 43 11.09 -14.83 1.95
CA ASN A 43 11.50 -15.03 0.56
C ASN A 43 10.28 -15.15 -0.35
N ASP A 44 9.22 -15.83 0.06
CA ASP A 44 7.98 -15.97 -0.69
C ASP A 44 7.27 -14.62 -0.89
N ILE A 45 7.19 -13.78 0.16
CA ILE A 45 6.61 -12.43 0.07
C ILE A 45 7.43 -11.55 -0.88
N LYS A 46 8.77 -11.65 -0.82
CA LYS A 46 9.67 -10.88 -1.67
C LYS A 46 9.60 -11.32 -3.12
N ASP A 47 9.54 -12.62 -3.37
CA ASP A 47 9.42 -13.19 -4.71
C ASP A 47 8.05 -12.87 -5.33
N ASP A 48 6.97 -12.96 -4.56
CA ASP A 48 5.63 -12.61 -5.05
C ASP A 48 5.52 -11.10 -5.34
N SER A 49 6.15 -10.25 -4.53
CA SER A 49 6.25 -8.80 -4.80
C SER A 49 7.08 -8.51 -6.06
N LEU A 50 8.19 -9.23 -6.27
CA LEU A 50 9.04 -9.10 -7.44
C LEU A 50 8.30 -9.55 -8.71
N LYS A 51 7.60 -10.68 -8.65
CA LYS A 51 6.75 -11.20 -9.73
C LYS A 51 5.70 -10.17 -10.13
N ILE A 52 4.96 -9.59 -9.17
CA ILE A 52 3.95 -8.55 -9.45
C ILE A 52 4.51 -7.37 -10.24
N MET A 53 5.70 -6.89 -9.87
CA MET A 53 6.33 -5.77 -10.55
C MET A 53 6.80 -6.11 -11.97
N GLN A 54 7.16 -7.38 -12.22
CA GLN A 54 7.63 -7.85 -13.52
C GLN A 54 6.50 -8.17 -14.50
N TYR A 55 5.33 -8.60 -14.01
CA TYR A 55 4.18 -8.94 -14.85
C TYR A 55 3.74 -7.75 -15.72
N SER A 56 3.69 -7.96 -17.04
CA SER A 56 3.09 -7.01 -17.98
C SER A 56 1.56 -7.14 -17.97
N SER A 57 0.83 -6.13 -18.44
CA SER A 57 -0.65 -6.21 -18.51
C SER A 57 -1.17 -7.22 -19.55
N SER A 58 -0.27 -7.89 -20.29
CA SER A 58 -0.55 -8.86 -21.34
C SER A 58 -0.19 -10.31 -20.97
N GLU A 59 0.45 -10.54 -19.83
CA GLU A 59 0.79 -11.88 -19.37
C GLU A 59 -0.33 -12.45 -18.50
N GLU A 60 -0.72 -13.69 -18.79
CA GLU A 60 -1.74 -14.40 -18.04
C GLU A 60 -1.17 -14.86 -16.68
N LEU A 61 -1.86 -14.51 -15.60
CA LEU A 61 -1.45 -14.89 -14.24
C LEU A 61 -1.64 -16.40 -14.04
N SER A 62 -0.67 -17.08 -13.42
CA SER A 62 -0.85 -18.49 -13.04
C SER A 62 -1.97 -18.66 -12.01
N GLU A 63 -2.68 -19.79 -12.06
CA GLU A 63 -3.80 -20.07 -11.15
C GLU A 63 -3.37 -20.05 -9.66
N GLU A 64 -2.18 -20.55 -9.35
CA GLU A 64 -1.61 -20.46 -8.00
C GLU A 64 -1.47 -19.00 -7.54
N PHE A 65 -0.98 -18.14 -8.42
CA PHE A 65 -0.77 -16.72 -8.11
C PHE A 65 -2.10 -15.96 -8.01
N LYS A 66 -3.07 -16.28 -8.86
CA LYS A 66 -4.45 -15.78 -8.75
C LYS A 66 -5.08 -16.12 -7.41
N GLN A 67 -4.91 -17.37 -6.95
CA GLN A 67 -5.43 -17.82 -5.66
C GLN A 67 -4.75 -17.09 -4.49
N LYS A 68 -3.42 -16.93 -4.52
CA LYS A 68 -2.70 -16.12 -3.52
C LYS A 68 -3.18 -14.66 -3.46
N LEU A 69 -3.40 -14.04 -4.63
CA LEU A 69 -3.95 -12.67 -4.71
C LEU A 69 -5.34 -12.58 -4.09
N PHE A 70 -6.20 -13.56 -4.41
CA PHE A 70 -7.55 -13.67 -3.86
C PHE A 70 -7.50 -13.80 -2.34
N ASP A 71 -6.76 -14.79 -1.81
CA ASP A 71 -6.69 -15.08 -0.38
C ASP A 71 -6.12 -13.90 0.42
N SER A 72 -5.07 -13.24 -0.12
CA SER A 72 -4.53 -12.01 0.46
C SER A 72 -5.57 -10.88 0.50
N GLY A 73 -6.33 -10.70 -0.57
CA GLY A 73 -7.39 -9.71 -0.65
C GLY A 73 -8.50 -9.96 0.37
N ILE A 74 -8.96 -11.21 0.47
CA ILE A 74 -9.98 -11.64 1.43
C ILE A 74 -9.49 -11.47 2.87
N SER A 75 -8.25 -11.88 3.16
CA SER A 75 -7.64 -11.71 4.48
C SER A 75 -7.58 -10.24 4.90
N PHE A 76 -7.16 -9.34 4.01
CA PHE A 76 -7.11 -7.90 4.33
C PHE A 76 -8.50 -7.29 4.53
N LEU A 77 -9.47 -7.66 3.69
CA LEU A 77 -10.87 -7.25 3.82
C LEU A 77 -11.46 -7.68 5.17
N GLY A 78 -11.07 -8.84 5.68
CA GLY A 78 -11.45 -9.36 7.01
C GLY A 78 -10.65 -8.81 8.19
N SER A 79 -9.70 -7.89 7.98
CA SER A 79 -8.88 -7.36 9.08
C SER A 79 -9.68 -6.47 10.04
N ASP A 80 -9.32 -6.49 11.34
CA ASP A 80 -9.99 -5.73 12.40
C ASP A 80 -10.19 -4.24 12.06
N ASN A 81 -9.23 -3.64 11.37
CA ASN A 81 -9.29 -2.24 10.94
C ASN A 81 -10.38 -1.97 9.91
N ILE A 82 -10.62 -2.90 8.99
CA ILE A 82 -11.68 -2.81 7.98
C ILE A 82 -13.02 -3.12 8.65
N VAL A 83 -13.09 -4.23 9.37
CA VAL A 83 -14.27 -4.69 10.10
C VAL A 83 -14.81 -3.61 11.04
N SER A 84 -13.96 -3.02 11.87
CA SER A 84 -14.36 -1.95 12.80
C SER A 84 -14.89 -0.69 12.08
N SER A 85 -14.30 -0.33 10.95
CA SER A 85 -14.73 0.86 10.19
C SER A 85 -16.09 0.67 9.53
N ILE A 86 -16.33 -0.53 8.99
CA ILE A 86 -17.62 -0.91 8.43
C ILE A 86 -18.69 -0.90 9.53
N LYS A 87 -18.42 -1.51 10.70
CA LYS A 87 -19.34 -1.51 11.85
C LYS A 87 -19.76 -0.10 12.27
N ASN A 88 -18.83 0.85 12.25
CA ASN A 88 -19.13 2.25 12.57
C ASN A 88 -19.98 2.95 11.49
N THR A 89 -19.86 2.52 10.23
CA THR A 89 -20.58 3.11 9.09
C THR A 89 -21.97 2.51 8.91
N HIS A 90 -22.12 1.23 9.26
CA HIS A 90 -23.36 0.46 9.17
C HIS A 90 -23.78 -0.03 10.56
N PRO A 91 -24.41 0.79 11.40
CA PRO A 91 -24.74 0.41 12.78
C PRO A 91 -25.79 -0.70 12.91
N LYS A 92 -26.52 -1.02 11.82
CA LYS A 92 -27.39 -2.20 11.75
C LYS A 92 -26.65 -3.50 11.39
N PHE A 93 -25.33 -3.42 11.21
CA PHE A 93 -24.47 -4.56 10.98
C PHE A 93 -24.52 -5.47 12.21
N THR A 94 -25.33 -6.52 12.12
CA THR A 94 -25.45 -7.54 13.15
C THR A 94 -24.20 -8.39 13.08
N THR A 95 -23.48 -8.49 14.19
CA THR A 95 -22.13 -9.06 14.32
C THR A 95 -22.03 -10.57 14.09
N GLU A 96 -22.87 -11.16 13.25
CA GLU A 96 -22.76 -12.58 12.95
C GLU A 96 -21.66 -12.82 11.91
N ASP A 97 -20.80 -13.80 12.21
CA ASP A 97 -19.78 -14.32 11.28
C ASP A 97 -20.41 -14.75 9.92
N SER A 98 -21.73 -15.00 9.91
CA SER A 98 -22.54 -15.29 8.73
C SER A 98 -22.58 -14.13 7.71
N GLU A 99 -22.60 -12.87 8.17
CA GLU A 99 -22.67 -11.70 7.28
C GLU A 99 -21.32 -11.46 6.57
N PHE A 100 -20.20 -11.49 7.29
CA PHE A 100 -18.87 -11.39 6.66
C PHE A 100 -18.59 -12.55 5.71
N LYS A 101 -18.98 -13.77 6.10
CA LYS A 101 -18.93 -14.93 5.23
C LYS A 101 -19.73 -14.71 3.95
N SER A 102 -20.93 -14.12 4.03
CA SER A 102 -21.74 -13.80 2.86
C SER A 102 -21.08 -12.78 1.91
N LEU A 103 -20.28 -11.83 2.43
CA LEU A 103 -19.50 -10.90 1.61
C LEU A 103 -18.40 -11.65 0.85
N PHE A 104 -17.71 -12.56 1.54
CA PHE A 104 -16.68 -13.39 0.93
C PHE A 104 -17.28 -14.33 -0.12
N ASP A 105 -18.47 -14.88 0.11
CA ASP A 105 -19.17 -15.73 -0.86
C ASP A 105 -19.55 -14.93 -2.14
N LYS A 106 -19.91 -13.64 -2.02
CA LYS A 106 -20.14 -12.77 -3.19
C LYS A 106 -18.87 -12.58 -4.03
N LEU A 107 -17.72 -12.36 -3.39
CA LEU A 107 -16.44 -12.23 -4.09
C LEU A 107 -15.91 -13.57 -4.61
N ASN A 108 -16.17 -14.68 -3.92
CA ASN A 108 -15.74 -16.02 -4.32
C ASN A 108 -16.64 -16.64 -5.41
N GLY A 109 -17.78 -16.01 -5.72
CA GLY A 109 -18.69 -16.38 -6.78
C GLY A 109 -18.44 -15.63 -8.09
N GLU A 110 -19.48 -14.95 -8.59
CA GLU A 110 -19.45 -14.32 -9.93
C GLU A 110 -18.40 -13.21 -10.09
N PHE A 111 -17.93 -12.61 -9.00
CA PHE A 111 -16.96 -11.52 -9.01
C PHE A 111 -15.51 -11.96 -8.81
N LYS A 112 -15.22 -13.26 -8.69
CA LYS A 112 -13.89 -13.77 -8.32
C LYS A 112 -12.79 -13.29 -9.27
N GLU A 113 -12.96 -13.53 -10.57
CA GLU A 113 -11.95 -13.16 -11.57
C GLU A 113 -11.78 -11.64 -11.67
N GLU A 114 -12.88 -10.88 -11.58
CA GLU A 114 -12.79 -9.42 -11.63
C GLU A 114 -12.10 -8.85 -10.38
N PHE A 115 -12.39 -9.40 -9.20
CA PHE A 115 -11.71 -9.04 -7.97
C PHE A 115 -10.20 -9.34 -8.07
N ILE A 116 -9.80 -10.49 -8.60
CA ILE A 116 -8.40 -10.85 -8.81
C ILE A 116 -7.71 -9.86 -9.75
N ASP A 117 -8.33 -9.53 -10.90
CA ASP A 117 -7.80 -8.52 -11.85
C ASP A 117 -7.62 -7.15 -11.17
N LYS A 118 -8.64 -6.66 -10.46
CA LYS A 118 -8.57 -5.36 -9.78
C LYS A 118 -7.54 -5.36 -8.66
N LYS A 119 -7.49 -6.44 -7.88
CA LYS A 119 -6.53 -6.64 -6.79
C LYS A 119 -5.11 -6.64 -7.33
N PHE A 120 -4.83 -7.35 -8.42
CA PHE A 120 -3.53 -7.33 -9.07
C PHE A 120 -3.11 -5.91 -9.47
N LYS A 121 -4.01 -5.14 -10.09
CA LYS A 121 -3.75 -3.73 -10.47
C LYS A 121 -3.45 -2.84 -9.26
N ILE A 122 -4.19 -3.01 -8.17
CA ILE A 122 -4.00 -2.25 -6.93
C ILE A 122 -2.67 -2.64 -6.25
N GLU A 123 -2.36 -3.92 -6.14
CA GLU A 123 -1.09 -4.38 -5.55
C GLU A 123 0.10 -3.88 -6.35
N LYS A 124 0.03 -4.00 -7.68
CA LYS A 124 1.10 -3.54 -8.56
C LYS A 124 1.39 -2.06 -8.36
N ILE A 125 0.36 -1.21 -8.41
CA ILE A 125 0.59 0.24 -8.25
C ILE A 125 1.05 0.59 -6.83
N LYS A 126 0.60 -0.15 -5.80
CA LYS A 126 1.03 0.02 -4.42
C LYS A 126 2.51 -0.29 -4.26
N LEU A 127 2.97 -1.46 -4.73
CA LEU A 127 4.38 -1.84 -4.67
C LEU A 127 5.27 -0.86 -5.45
N GLU A 128 4.85 -0.45 -6.64
CA GLU A 128 5.58 0.56 -7.41
C GLU A 128 5.65 1.92 -6.69
N ALA A 129 4.60 2.30 -5.95
CA ALA A 129 4.58 3.52 -5.15
C ALA A 129 5.49 3.42 -3.93
N GLU A 130 5.42 2.31 -3.17
CA GLU A 130 6.28 2.03 -2.02
C GLU A 130 7.77 2.06 -2.43
N GLU A 131 8.11 1.43 -3.55
CA GLU A 131 9.48 1.44 -4.06
C GLU A 131 9.91 2.84 -4.49
N ALA A 132 9.03 3.63 -5.12
CA ALA A 132 9.32 5.01 -5.46
C ALA A 132 9.55 5.89 -4.21
N ILE A 133 8.79 5.66 -3.12
CA ILE A 133 8.94 6.39 -1.86
C ILE A 133 10.26 6.04 -1.16
N LYS A 134 10.61 4.75 -1.09
CA LYS A 134 11.90 4.28 -0.51
C LYS A 134 13.11 4.94 -1.16
N GLN A 135 13.04 5.21 -2.46
CA GLN A 135 14.10 5.83 -3.22
C GLN A 135 14.23 7.36 -3.06
N ILE A 136 13.35 8.01 -2.28
CA ILE A 136 13.48 9.43 -1.95
C ILE A 136 14.68 9.59 -0.98
N PRO A 137 15.59 10.55 -1.23
CA PRO A 137 16.65 10.88 -0.27
C PRO A 137 16.10 11.19 1.12
N ASP A 138 16.90 11.08 2.17
CA ASP A 138 16.40 10.89 3.54
C ASP A 138 15.62 12.10 4.11
N THR A 139 14.33 12.14 3.79
CA THR A 139 13.35 13.14 4.23
C THR A 139 12.16 12.41 4.83
N GLN A 140 12.30 12.06 6.11
CA GLN A 140 11.35 11.24 6.84
C GLN A 140 9.91 11.79 6.74
N ILE A 141 9.73 13.10 6.91
CA ILE A 141 8.41 13.76 6.86
C ILE A 141 7.69 13.51 5.52
N ILE A 142 8.38 13.70 4.39
CA ILE A 142 7.78 13.48 3.06
C ILE A 142 7.46 11.99 2.85
N LYS A 143 8.36 11.10 3.27
CA LYS A 143 8.14 9.65 3.15
C LYS A 143 6.90 9.23 3.93
N GLU A 144 6.79 9.64 5.18
CA GLU A 144 5.65 9.37 6.07
C GLU A 144 4.34 9.92 5.50
N GLU A 145 4.36 11.13 4.94
CA GLU A 145 3.18 11.73 4.31
C GLU A 145 2.72 10.93 3.08
N LEU A 146 3.64 10.59 2.17
CA LEU A 146 3.30 9.80 0.98
C LEU A 146 2.83 8.39 1.34
N GLU A 147 3.46 7.75 2.33
CA GLU A 147 3.05 6.45 2.89
C GLU A 147 1.65 6.53 3.51
N HIS A 148 1.37 7.60 4.24
CA HIS A 148 0.03 7.85 4.81
C HIS A 148 -1.03 7.93 3.71
N TYR A 149 -0.80 8.72 2.65
CA TYR A 149 -1.73 8.83 1.53
C TYR A 149 -1.89 7.53 0.75
N LEU A 150 -0.80 6.78 0.55
CA LEU A 150 -0.84 5.47 -0.08
C LEU A 150 -1.68 4.47 0.73
N GLY A 151 -1.40 4.38 2.04
CA GLY A 151 -2.13 3.53 2.97
C GLY A 151 -3.61 3.91 3.06
N LYS A 152 -3.93 5.20 3.04
CA LYS A 152 -5.32 5.68 3.02
C LYS A 152 -6.06 5.27 1.75
N ALA A 153 -5.45 5.42 0.57
CA ALA A 153 -6.04 4.97 -0.69
C ALA A 153 -6.22 3.45 -0.73
N TYR A 154 -5.23 2.70 -0.23
CA TYR A 154 -5.27 1.23 -0.18
C TYR A 154 -6.36 0.72 0.73
N ARG A 155 -6.43 1.24 1.95
CA ARG A 155 -7.53 0.93 2.88
C ARG A 155 -8.88 1.37 2.33
N GLY A 156 -8.95 2.55 1.71
CA GLY A 156 -10.16 3.09 1.11
C GLY A 156 -10.76 2.19 0.04
N PHE A 157 -9.93 1.58 -0.81
CA PHE A 157 -10.37 0.58 -1.79
C PHE A 157 -11.16 -0.56 -1.13
N TYR A 158 -10.66 -1.15 -0.03
CA TYR A 158 -11.36 -2.23 0.66
C TYR A 158 -12.60 -1.77 1.41
N LEU A 159 -12.58 -0.56 1.99
CA LEU A 159 -13.76 0.00 2.65
C LEU A 159 -14.90 0.24 1.66
N SER A 160 -14.61 0.84 0.50
CA SER A 160 -15.62 1.03 -0.55
C SER A 160 -16.06 -0.29 -1.18
N LEU A 161 -15.15 -1.26 -1.35
CA LEU A 161 -15.51 -2.60 -1.82
C LEU A 161 -16.48 -3.27 -0.84
N ALA A 162 -16.16 -3.23 0.46
CA ALA A 162 -17.05 -3.73 1.50
C ALA A 162 -18.42 -3.06 1.45
N ASP A 163 -18.45 -1.74 1.36
CA ASP A 163 -19.69 -0.95 1.27
C ASP A 163 -20.57 -1.33 0.06
N CYS A 164 -19.94 -1.67 -1.08
CA CYS A 164 -20.66 -2.16 -2.26
C CYS A 164 -21.36 -3.50 -2.00
N MET A 165 -20.78 -4.35 -1.15
CA MET A 165 -21.32 -5.68 -0.86
C MET A 165 -22.51 -5.68 0.11
N TYR A 166 -22.74 -4.58 0.84
CA TYR A 166 -23.88 -4.42 1.74
C TYR A 166 -25.13 -3.95 1.04
N ASP A 167 -26.28 -4.57 1.26
CA ASP A 167 -27.53 -4.02 0.76
C ASP A 167 -27.97 -2.86 1.67
N SER A 168 -27.87 -1.64 1.14
CA SER A 168 -28.21 -0.41 1.86
C SER A 168 -29.65 -0.02 1.54
N VAL A 169 -30.44 0.32 2.56
CA VAL A 169 -31.79 0.86 2.40
C VAL A 169 -31.80 2.23 1.71
N PHE A 170 -30.64 2.88 1.62
CA PHE A 170 -30.48 4.24 1.09
C PHE A 170 -30.14 4.26 -0.40
N THR A 171 -29.81 3.12 -1.00
CA THR A 171 -29.52 3.01 -2.42
C THR A 171 -30.56 2.13 -3.10
N LYS A 172 -31.11 2.58 -4.24
CA LYS A 172 -31.97 1.72 -5.08
C LYS A 172 -31.22 0.56 -5.74
N LYS A 173 -29.89 0.61 -5.75
CA LYS A 173 -29.02 -0.40 -6.35
C LYS A 173 -28.80 -1.58 -5.42
N THR A 174 -28.86 -2.78 -5.99
CA THR A 174 -28.47 -4.03 -5.34
C THR A 174 -26.96 -4.08 -5.11
N SER A 175 -26.49 -4.89 -4.16
CA SER A 175 -25.05 -5.12 -3.98
C SER A 175 -24.32 -5.59 -5.25
N LYS A 176 -24.99 -6.40 -6.09
CA LYS A 176 -24.46 -6.79 -7.40
C LYS A 176 -24.19 -5.59 -8.31
N GLU A 177 -25.19 -4.72 -8.49
CA GLU A 177 -25.04 -3.52 -9.33
C GLU A 177 -23.97 -2.57 -8.80
N LYS A 178 -23.85 -2.44 -7.47
CA LYS A 178 -22.82 -1.61 -6.86
C LYS A 178 -21.41 -2.16 -7.10
N LEU A 179 -21.23 -3.48 -6.98
CA LEU A 179 -19.95 -4.13 -7.28
C LEU A 179 -19.55 -3.97 -8.75
N ASP A 180 -20.49 -4.21 -9.67
CA ASP A 180 -20.31 -3.99 -11.11
C ASP A 180 -19.84 -2.56 -11.39
N ASP A 181 -20.56 -1.57 -10.87
CA ASP A 181 -20.24 -0.16 -11.06
C ASP A 181 -18.87 0.18 -10.47
N PHE A 182 -18.60 -0.29 -9.25
CA PHE A 182 -17.33 -0.06 -8.57
C PHE A 182 -16.15 -0.57 -9.40
N PHE A 183 -16.22 -1.81 -9.88
CA PHE A 183 -15.15 -2.43 -10.67
C PHE A 183 -15.02 -1.86 -12.09
N LYS A 184 -16.12 -1.42 -12.70
CA LYS A 184 -16.13 -0.64 -13.96
C LYS A 184 -15.60 0.78 -13.76
N GLY A 185 -15.39 1.21 -12.52
CA GLY A 185 -14.85 2.52 -12.17
C GLY A 185 -15.88 3.64 -12.20
N ILE A 186 -17.16 3.31 -12.17
CA ILE A 186 -18.27 4.25 -12.07
C ILE A 186 -18.34 4.73 -10.60
N PRO A 187 -18.29 6.06 -10.36
CA PRO A 187 -18.32 6.60 -9.00
C PRO A 187 -19.67 6.36 -8.31
N ASP A 188 -19.60 6.04 -7.02
CA ASP A 188 -20.76 6.06 -6.13
C ASP A 188 -21.23 7.50 -5.84
N VAL A 189 -22.24 7.64 -4.97
CA VAL A 189 -22.79 8.94 -4.57
C VAL A 189 -21.76 9.85 -3.89
N ASN A 190 -20.68 9.29 -3.36
CA ASN A 190 -19.60 10.00 -2.69
C ASN A 190 -18.40 10.26 -3.63
N GLY A 191 -18.44 9.79 -4.88
CA GLY A 191 -17.35 9.92 -5.84
C GLY A 191 -16.29 8.82 -5.77
N PHE A 192 -16.52 7.74 -5.00
CA PHE A 192 -15.58 6.63 -4.87
C PHE A 192 -15.83 5.57 -5.96
N SER A 193 -14.74 5.10 -6.57
CA SER A 193 -14.73 3.97 -7.50
C SER A 193 -13.36 3.31 -7.54
N PHE A 194 -13.25 2.13 -8.15
CA PHE A 194 -11.95 1.50 -8.40
C PHE A 194 -10.97 2.47 -9.09
N SER A 195 -11.43 3.17 -10.13
CA SER A 195 -10.63 4.14 -10.88
C SER A 195 -10.14 5.30 -10.01
N PHE A 196 -10.92 5.74 -9.02
CA PHE A 196 -10.51 6.77 -8.08
C PHE A 196 -9.30 6.34 -7.26
N PHE A 197 -9.36 5.15 -6.63
CA PHE A 197 -8.27 4.64 -5.80
C PHE A 197 -7.00 4.37 -6.62
N LEU A 198 -7.15 3.80 -7.82
CA LEU A 198 -6.02 3.56 -8.71
C LEU A 198 -5.33 4.87 -9.14
N LYS A 199 -6.12 5.91 -9.47
CA LYS A 199 -5.60 7.25 -9.78
C LYS A 199 -4.88 7.86 -8.58
N HIS A 200 -5.42 7.69 -7.36
CA HIS A 200 -4.83 8.21 -6.13
C HIS A 200 -3.46 7.59 -5.85
N MET A 201 -3.33 6.26 -5.91
CA MET A 201 -2.04 5.58 -5.71
C MET A 201 -1.03 5.93 -6.80
N ASN A 202 -1.49 6.04 -8.06
CA ASN A 202 -0.63 6.47 -9.16
C ASN A 202 -0.15 7.91 -9.01
N ALA A 203 -0.97 8.81 -8.45
CA ALA A 203 -0.55 10.15 -8.09
C ALA A 203 0.55 10.12 -7.02
N THR A 204 0.39 9.33 -5.95
CA THR A 204 1.44 9.13 -4.93
C THR A 204 2.76 8.66 -5.55
N LYS A 205 2.71 7.60 -6.40
CA LYS A 205 3.88 7.10 -7.14
C LYS A 205 4.56 8.20 -7.95
N LYS A 206 3.79 8.94 -8.76
CA LYS A 206 4.32 9.99 -9.64
C LYS A 206 4.90 11.16 -8.84
N ARG A 207 4.30 11.51 -7.71
CA ARG A 207 4.84 12.51 -6.77
C ARG A 207 6.19 12.04 -6.23
N ALA A 208 6.28 10.83 -5.69
CA ALA A 208 7.53 10.26 -5.16
C ALA A 208 8.67 10.29 -6.19
N ILE A 209 8.40 9.82 -7.42
CA ILE A 209 9.38 9.85 -8.53
C ILE A 209 9.84 11.28 -8.84
N LEU A 210 8.93 12.25 -8.85
CA LEU A 210 9.26 13.63 -9.15
C LEU A 210 10.03 14.30 -8.02
N ILE A 211 9.68 14.04 -6.76
CA ILE A 211 10.41 14.54 -5.59
C ILE A 211 11.85 14.03 -5.63
N LYS A 212 12.07 12.72 -5.82
CA LYS A 212 13.40 12.13 -6.01
C LYS A 212 14.19 12.85 -7.11
N LYS A 213 13.60 13.00 -8.30
CA LYS A 213 14.23 13.67 -9.45
C LYS A 213 14.53 15.14 -9.16
N CYS A 214 13.68 15.82 -8.41
CA CYS A 214 13.81 17.23 -8.08
C CYS A 214 14.95 17.45 -7.08
N MET A 215 14.99 16.63 -6.01
CA MET A 215 16.03 16.67 -4.99
C MET A 215 17.41 16.35 -5.57
N ALA A 216 17.50 15.35 -6.46
CA ALA A 216 18.75 14.97 -7.11
C ALA A 216 19.38 16.08 -7.97
N LYS A 217 18.58 17.05 -8.45
CA LYS A 217 19.10 18.14 -9.28
C LYS A 217 19.67 19.31 -8.46
N GLY A 218 19.54 19.32 -7.13
CA GLY A 218 20.08 20.36 -6.26
C GLY A 218 19.57 21.78 -6.57
N ILE A 219 18.42 21.91 -7.26
CA ILE A 219 17.96 23.19 -7.84
C ILE A 219 17.52 24.21 -6.76
N PHE A 220 17.37 23.82 -5.50
CA PHE A 220 16.70 24.62 -4.48
C PHE A 220 17.50 24.76 -3.19
N ARG A 221 17.51 25.99 -2.64
CA ARG A 221 18.12 26.34 -1.34
C ARG A 221 17.38 25.72 -0.13
N SER A 222 16.10 25.39 -0.30
CA SER A 222 15.32 24.51 0.60
C SER A 222 14.58 23.49 -0.28
N PRO A 223 15.23 22.35 -0.58
CA PRO A 223 14.77 21.42 -1.61
C PRO A 223 13.50 20.66 -1.22
N ILE A 224 13.20 20.53 0.07
CA ILE A 224 12.08 19.71 0.58
C ILE A 224 10.74 20.35 0.20
N GLY A 225 10.47 21.58 0.65
CA GLY A 225 9.17 22.24 0.42
C GLY A 225 8.90 22.63 -1.04
N SER A 226 9.95 22.93 -1.81
CA SER A 226 9.81 23.33 -3.22
C SER A 226 9.60 22.14 -4.17
N CYS A 227 10.23 20.99 -3.89
CA CYS A 227 10.07 19.79 -4.70
C CYS A 227 8.71 19.12 -4.47
N ASP A 228 8.24 19.10 -3.22
CA ASP A 228 6.94 18.53 -2.87
C ASP A 228 5.77 19.34 -3.46
N GLN A 229 5.73 20.67 -3.25
CA GLN A 229 4.72 21.55 -3.85
C GLN A 229 4.66 21.43 -5.39
N ARG A 230 5.82 21.29 -6.04
CA ARG A 230 5.89 21.07 -7.49
C ARG A 230 5.30 19.72 -7.88
N ALA A 231 5.56 18.69 -7.09
CA ALA A 231 5.04 17.36 -7.32
C ALA A 231 3.52 17.34 -7.15
N GLU A 232 3.01 17.97 -6.10
CA GLU A 232 1.59 18.14 -5.86
C GLU A 232 0.88 18.87 -7.01
N LYS A 233 1.41 20.01 -7.45
CA LYS A 233 0.80 20.78 -8.55
C LYS A 233 0.77 19.98 -9.86
N ARG A 234 1.79 19.16 -10.12
CA ARG A 234 1.86 18.38 -11.37
C ARG A 234 1.03 17.10 -11.32
N TYR A 235 0.93 16.49 -10.14
CA TYR A 235 0.22 15.23 -9.92
C TYR A 235 -0.72 15.40 -8.73
N PRO A 236 -1.79 16.20 -8.88
CA PRO A 236 -2.78 16.37 -7.82
C PRO A 236 -3.44 15.02 -7.50
N TYR A 237 -3.82 14.83 -6.25
CA TYR A 237 -4.72 13.72 -5.91
C TYR A 237 -6.08 13.94 -6.58
N PRO A 238 -6.77 12.86 -6.99
CA PRO A 238 -8.09 12.99 -7.58
C PRO A 238 -9.04 13.67 -6.57
N ILE A 239 -9.81 14.63 -7.05
CA ILE A 239 -10.89 15.25 -6.31
C ILE A 239 -12.11 14.33 -6.44
N LEU A 240 -12.89 14.18 -5.37
CA LEU A 240 -14.15 13.44 -5.44
C LEU A 240 -15.09 14.15 -6.42
N GLU A 241 -15.37 13.51 -7.53
CA GLU A 241 -16.38 13.96 -8.48
C GLU A 241 -17.69 13.31 -8.07
N PRO A 242 -18.71 14.07 -7.62
CA PRO A 242 -20.00 13.47 -7.29
C PRO A 242 -20.56 12.81 -8.54
N ALA A 243 -21.20 11.64 -8.38
CA ALA A 243 -21.93 10.99 -9.46
C ALA A 243 -22.85 12.02 -10.13
N VAL A 244 -22.62 12.27 -11.43
CA VAL A 244 -23.45 13.16 -12.24
C VAL A 244 -24.90 12.79 -11.96
N LYS A 245 -25.70 13.78 -11.52
CA LYS A 245 -27.11 13.60 -11.19
C LYS A 245 -27.76 12.77 -12.29
N MET A 246 -28.06 11.49 -12.01
CA MET A 246 -28.95 10.72 -12.85
C MET A 246 -30.30 11.40 -12.69
N GLU A 247 -30.72 12.13 -13.72
CA GLU A 247 -32.05 12.73 -13.76
C GLU A 247 -33.10 11.61 -13.52
N PRO A 248 -34.16 11.93 -12.76
CA PRO A 248 -35.13 10.95 -12.27
C PRO A 248 -35.89 10.22 -13.38
#